data_AF-A0A5D4IG72-F1
#
_entry.id   AF-A0A5D4IG72-F1
#
_cell.length_a   1.000
_cell.length_b   1.000
_cell.length_c   1.000
_cell.angle_alpha   90.00
_cell.angle_beta   90.00
_cell.angle_gamma   90.00
#
_symmetry.space_group_name_H-M   'P 1'
#
loop_
_entity.id
_entity.type
_entity.pdbx_description
1 polymer ?
#
loop_
_entity_poly.entity_id
_entity_poly.type
_entity_poly.pdbx_seq_one_letter_code
_entity_poly.pdbx_strand_id
1 'polypeptide(L)'
;MSGAAAEGRRAGADVPRAGADVPRPGAGTSENDAGRDEPHTQLNDAGRDELYDRLRAYEGRPAATAGQGKDLVNEPMIRHWCEAMGDTSPAYRGPDAVAPPTMLQAWTMGGLSGHTDGTGRSAAYDEMFALLDGAGYTSVVATDCEQEYLRPLRPGDRITFDTVIDSVSPRKTTKLGTGYFVTTRTDVHADGELAGTHRFRILKYRPAQRNKGSEPALRPRPVINRDNAGFWAGVAEHRLLIQRCLDCATLRLPWLPGCNACGGAEWDTVEAGGEGTVFSHVVMHHPSFPAFAPDGEGGPYAVALVELAEGVRIVSNVIGVPYDKVRVGMPVHLDFLVTDPDLELPVFRAGEGG
;
A
#
# COMPACT_ATOMS: atom_id res chain seq x y z
N MET A 1 -14.11 55.14 -18.24
CA MET A 1 -15.10 55.57 -17.23
C MET A 1 -15.61 54.32 -16.54
N SER A 2 -14.99 53.96 -15.42
CA SER A 2 -15.53 54.15 -14.05
C SER A 2 -16.59 53.09 -13.74
N GLY A 3 -16.29 52.03 -12.98
CA GLY A 3 -16.27 51.99 -11.50
C GLY A 3 -17.52 51.21 -11.06
N ALA A 4 -17.58 50.31 -10.07
CA ALA A 4 -16.83 50.05 -8.83
C ALA A 4 -17.02 48.54 -8.50
N ALA A 5 -16.04 47.78 -7.97
CA ALA A 5 -15.48 47.82 -6.62
C ALA A 5 -16.55 47.80 -5.50
N ALA A 6 -16.86 46.60 -5.01
CA ALA A 6 -17.60 46.41 -3.76
C ALA A 6 -16.70 45.62 -2.78
N GLU A 7 -16.17 46.34 -1.80
CA GLU A 7 -15.41 45.85 -0.66
C GLU A 7 -16.33 45.10 0.33
N GLY A 8 -16.08 43.80 0.52
CA GLY A 8 -16.63 43.02 1.62
C GLY A 8 -15.61 42.91 2.75
N ARG A 9 -15.82 43.69 3.82
CA ARG A 9 -14.97 43.75 5.02
C ARG A 9 -14.87 42.40 5.72
N ARG A 10 -13.65 42.08 6.15
CA ARG A 10 -13.32 41.05 7.13
C ARG A 10 -13.98 41.39 8.48
N ALA A 11 -14.74 40.45 9.03
CA ALA A 11 -15.01 40.38 10.46
C ALA A 11 -14.11 39.28 11.04
N GLY A 12 -13.14 39.68 11.85
CA GLY A 12 -12.31 38.76 12.62
C GLY A 12 -13.16 38.11 13.72
N ALA A 13 -13.18 36.79 13.73
CA ALA A 13 -13.61 36.02 14.89
C ALA A 13 -12.35 35.57 15.63
N ASP A 14 -12.06 36.25 16.73
CA ASP A 14 -11.08 35.85 17.73
C ASP A 14 -11.50 34.50 18.33
N VAL A 15 -10.72 33.45 18.06
CA VAL A 15 -10.83 32.17 18.75
C VAL A 15 -9.78 32.16 19.86
N PRO A 16 -10.18 32.11 21.15
CA PRO A 16 -9.21 32.10 22.24
C PRO A 16 -8.47 30.75 22.27
N ARG A 17 -7.14 30.81 22.14
CA ARG A 17 -6.23 29.69 22.40
C ARG A 17 -6.23 29.40 23.91
N ALA A 18 -6.90 28.33 24.31
CA ALA A 18 -6.71 27.74 25.63
C ALA A 18 -5.34 27.07 25.68
N GLY A 19 -4.40 27.71 26.39
CA GLY A 19 -3.16 27.08 26.81
C GLY A 19 -3.43 26.09 27.93
N ALA A 20 -3.08 24.83 27.71
CA ALA A 20 -2.93 23.84 28.76
C ALA A 20 -1.46 23.44 28.81
N ASP A 21 -0.75 23.96 29.82
CA ASP A 21 0.58 23.53 30.23
C ASP A 21 0.53 22.05 30.61
N VAL A 22 1.19 21.20 29.82
CA VAL A 22 1.45 19.81 30.18
C VAL A 22 2.92 19.71 30.59
N PRO A 23 3.25 19.29 31.83
CA PRO A 23 4.63 19.19 32.29
C PRO A 23 5.38 18.08 31.53
N ARG A 24 6.59 18.40 31.07
CA ARG A 24 7.56 17.40 30.59
C ARG A 24 8.13 16.62 31.79
N PRO A 25 8.08 15.28 31.82
CA PRO A 25 8.89 14.51 32.77
C PRO A 25 10.33 14.43 32.27
N GLY A 26 11.26 14.68 33.18
CA GLY A 26 12.69 14.82 32.92
C GLY A 26 13.41 13.52 32.58
N ALA A 27 14.61 13.71 32.05
CA ALA A 27 15.62 12.68 31.86
C ALA A 27 15.96 11.99 33.18
N GLY A 28 15.87 10.66 33.19
CA GLY A 28 16.26 9.79 34.29
C GLY A 28 16.71 8.43 33.76
N THR A 29 18.03 8.28 33.69
CA THR A 29 18.86 7.08 33.88
C THR A 29 18.31 5.69 33.52
N SER A 30 19.09 5.03 32.66
CA SER A 30 19.10 3.58 32.41
C SER A 30 19.12 2.77 33.71
N GLU A 31 18.21 1.82 33.87
CA GLU A 31 18.46 0.58 34.59
C GLU A 31 17.35 -0.46 34.34
N ASN A 32 17.81 -1.66 33.96
CA ASN A 32 17.18 -2.97 34.04
C ASN A 32 16.00 -3.30 33.11
N ASP A 33 16.40 -3.93 32.00
CA ASP A 33 15.64 -4.85 31.16
C ASP A 33 15.17 -6.05 31.99
N ALA A 34 13.98 -5.93 32.56
CA ALA A 34 13.24 -7.03 33.15
C ALA A 34 12.16 -7.46 32.15
N GLY A 35 12.34 -8.66 31.60
CA GLY A 35 11.51 -9.25 30.56
C GLY A 35 10.01 -9.09 30.81
N ARG A 36 9.33 -8.48 29.83
CA ARG A 36 7.88 -8.62 29.69
C ARG A 36 7.61 -9.97 29.05
N ASP A 37 7.11 -10.90 29.85
CA ASP A 37 6.50 -12.13 29.38
C ASP A 37 5.41 -11.83 28.34
N GLU A 38 5.69 -12.20 27.09
CA GLU A 38 4.65 -12.31 26.07
C GLU A 38 3.75 -13.51 26.38
N PRO A 39 2.43 -13.45 26.12
CA PRO A 39 1.57 -14.62 26.22
C PRO A 39 1.90 -15.57 25.06
N HIS A 40 2.97 -16.36 25.23
CA HIS A 40 3.36 -17.40 24.31
C HIS A 40 2.26 -18.46 24.25
N THR A 41 1.85 -18.86 23.04
CA THR A 41 1.07 -20.08 22.82
C THR A 41 1.93 -21.27 23.25
N GLN A 42 1.74 -21.73 24.49
CA GLN A 42 2.45 -22.88 25.03
C GLN A 42 1.88 -24.15 24.39
N LEU A 43 2.70 -24.82 23.59
CA LEU A 43 2.52 -26.26 23.38
C LEU A 43 2.90 -26.91 24.71
N ASN A 44 2.00 -27.64 25.36
CA ASN A 44 2.40 -28.41 26.54
C ASN A 44 3.31 -29.59 26.16
N ASP A 45 3.97 -30.20 27.15
CA ASP A 45 4.90 -31.34 26.98
C ASP A 45 4.29 -32.56 26.25
N ALA A 46 2.96 -32.58 26.02
CA ALA A 46 2.26 -33.59 25.26
C ALA A 46 1.96 -33.19 23.80
N GLY A 47 2.47 -32.05 23.32
CA GLY A 47 2.25 -31.54 21.96
C GLY A 47 0.83 -31.04 21.67
N ARG A 48 0.03 -30.77 22.72
CA ARG A 48 -1.34 -30.24 22.56
C ARG A 48 -1.33 -28.73 22.43
N ASP A 49 -2.17 -28.24 21.52
CA ASP A 49 -2.39 -26.83 21.25
C ASP A 49 -3.57 -26.33 22.09
N GLU A 50 -3.28 -25.79 23.28
CA GLU A 50 -4.29 -25.34 24.24
C GLU A 50 -5.16 -24.20 23.69
N LEU A 51 -4.61 -23.40 22.77
CA LEU A 51 -5.37 -22.36 22.10
C LEU A 51 -6.39 -22.99 21.16
N TYR A 52 -6.00 -24.00 20.38
CA TYR A 52 -6.94 -24.76 19.54
C TYR A 52 -8.09 -25.39 20.34
N ASP A 53 -7.79 -26.00 21.49
CA ASP A 53 -8.82 -26.62 22.34
C ASP A 53 -9.87 -25.60 22.80
N ARG A 54 -9.44 -24.38 23.13
CA ARG A 54 -10.35 -23.26 23.47
C ARG A 54 -11.12 -22.76 22.25
N LEU A 55 -10.49 -22.66 21.09
CA LEU A 55 -11.13 -22.19 19.87
C LEU A 55 -12.21 -23.16 19.37
N ARG A 56 -11.97 -24.47 19.50
CA ARG A 56 -12.94 -25.52 19.14
C ARG A 56 -14.25 -25.43 19.91
N ALA A 57 -14.24 -24.89 21.12
CA ALA A 57 -15.44 -24.67 21.92
C ALA A 57 -16.39 -23.61 21.30
N TYR A 58 -15.94 -22.85 20.30
CA TYR A 58 -16.76 -21.90 19.57
C TYR A 58 -17.50 -22.51 18.37
N GLU A 59 -17.15 -23.72 17.93
CA GLU A 59 -17.86 -24.40 16.85
C GLU A 59 -19.35 -24.58 17.20
N GLY A 60 -20.23 -24.29 16.24
CA GLY A 60 -21.68 -24.32 16.41
C GLY A 60 -22.26 -23.11 17.14
N ARG A 61 -21.45 -22.21 17.72
CA ARG A 61 -21.95 -20.98 18.34
C ARG A 61 -22.35 -19.96 17.27
N PRO A 62 -23.36 -19.11 17.52
CA PRO A 62 -23.71 -18.04 16.60
C PRO A 62 -22.56 -17.05 16.45
N ALA A 63 -22.28 -16.63 15.21
CA ALA A 63 -21.41 -15.51 14.87
C ALA A 63 -22.18 -14.22 14.56
N ALA A 64 -23.45 -14.34 14.18
CA ALA A 64 -24.43 -13.25 14.10
C ALA A 64 -25.80 -13.88 14.30
N THR A 65 -26.72 -13.18 14.97
CA THR A 65 -28.09 -13.68 15.22
C THR A 65 -29.08 -12.59 14.87
N ALA A 66 -30.12 -12.96 14.10
CA ALA A 66 -31.14 -12.03 13.62
C ALA A 66 -30.55 -10.79 12.93
N GLY A 67 -29.49 -10.99 12.15
CA GLY A 67 -28.87 -9.96 11.34
C GLY A 67 -29.88 -9.36 10.35
N GLN A 68 -29.86 -8.05 10.16
CA GLN A 68 -30.70 -7.38 9.17
C GLN A 68 -29.82 -6.66 8.16
N GLY A 69 -30.15 -6.82 6.88
CA GLY A 69 -29.58 -6.01 5.82
C GLY A 69 -29.93 -4.53 6.05
N LYS A 70 -28.99 -3.64 5.74
CA LYS A 70 -29.19 -2.19 5.94
C LYS A 70 -30.26 -1.61 5.04
N ASP A 71 -30.32 -2.14 3.82
CA ASP A 71 -31.23 -1.72 2.79
C ASP A 71 -32.05 -2.93 2.35
N LEU A 72 -33.29 -2.67 1.91
CA LEU A 72 -33.97 -3.62 1.03
C LEU A 72 -33.12 -3.83 -0.22
N VAL A 73 -33.26 -4.99 -0.84
CA VAL A 73 -32.69 -5.20 -2.18
C VAL A 73 -33.20 -4.06 -3.07
N ASN A 74 -32.28 -3.37 -3.77
CA ASN A 74 -32.62 -2.14 -4.47
C ASN A 74 -31.86 -1.99 -5.79
N GLU A 75 -32.53 -1.38 -6.76
CA GLU A 75 -31.99 -1.15 -8.11
C GLU A 75 -30.72 -0.29 -8.13
N PRO A 76 -30.58 0.79 -7.33
CA PRO A 76 -29.35 1.59 -7.33
C PRO A 76 -28.09 0.79 -7.00
N MET A 77 -28.13 -0.07 -5.98
CA MET A 77 -27.01 -0.94 -5.61
C MET A 77 -26.75 -2.01 -6.68
N ILE A 78 -27.80 -2.62 -7.24
CA ILE A 78 -27.68 -3.59 -8.34
C ILE A 78 -26.97 -2.95 -9.54
N ARG A 79 -27.44 -1.77 -9.97
CA ARG A 79 -26.85 -1.04 -11.10
C ARG A 79 -25.37 -0.73 -10.86
N HIS A 80 -25.03 -0.18 -9.69
CA HIS A 80 -23.63 0.16 -9.36
C HIS A 80 -22.73 -1.07 -9.33
N TRP A 81 -23.21 -2.19 -8.77
CA TRP A 81 -22.46 -3.44 -8.76
C TRP A 81 -22.22 -3.94 -10.20
N CYS A 82 -23.25 -3.96 -11.04
CA CYS A 82 -23.13 -4.39 -12.43
C CYS A 82 -22.16 -3.52 -13.23
N GLU A 83 -22.18 -2.19 -13.05
CA GLU A 83 -21.24 -1.27 -13.70
C GLU A 83 -19.80 -1.54 -13.26
N ALA A 84 -19.55 -1.73 -11.96
CA ALA A 84 -18.22 -2.01 -11.43
C ALA A 84 -17.67 -3.37 -11.90
N MET A 85 -18.55 -4.37 -12.03
CA MET A 85 -18.19 -5.72 -12.48
C MET A 85 -18.17 -5.86 -14.00
N GLY A 86 -18.66 -4.86 -14.75
CA GLY A 86 -18.84 -4.93 -16.19
C GLY A 86 -19.91 -5.94 -16.63
N ASP A 87 -20.83 -6.33 -15.74
CA ASP A 87 -21.90 -7.28 -16.03
C ASP A 87 -23.08 -6.56 -16.68
N THR A 88 -23.41 -6.96 -17.91
CA THR A 88 -24.43 -6.30 -18.75
C THR A 88 -25.68 -7.14 -18.93
N SER A 89 -25.85 -8.21 -18.15
CA SER A 89 -27.02 -9.08 -18.26
C SER A 89 -28.34 -8.30 -18.15
N PRO A 90 -29.29 -8.52 -19.07
CA PRO A 90 -30.58 -7.83 -19.05
C PRO A 90 -31.46 -8.24 -17.85
N ALA A 91 -31.17 -9.38 -17.21
CA ALA A 91 -31.93 -9.89 -16.07
C ALA A 91 -31.88 -8.97 -14.83
N TYR A 92 -30.92 -8.05 -14.78
CA TYR A 92 -30.68 -7.16 -13.63
C TYR A 92 -31.30 -5.76 -13.80
N ARG A 93 -32.14 -5.56 -14.82
CA ARG A 93 -32.72 -4.25 -15.16
C ARG A 93 -34.20 -4.37 -15.49
N GLY A 94 -34.94 -3.26 -15.30
CA GLY A 94 -36.36 -3.18 -15.60
C GLY A 94 -37.26 -3.71 -14.48
N PRO A 95 -38.58 -3.78 -14.71
CA PRO A 95 -39.57 -4.05 -13.65
C PRO A 95 -39.46 -5.45 -13.04
N ASP A 96 -38.93 -6.43 -13.78
CA ASP A 96 -38.75 -7.81 -13.33
C ASP A 96 -37.32 -8.12 -12.86
N ALA A 97 -36.52 -7.08 -12.61
CA ALA A 97 -35.12 -7.22 -12.25
C ALA A 97 -34.91 -8.16 -11.05
N VAL A 98 -33.87 -8.96 -11.14
CA VAL A 98 -33.33 -9.72 -10.02
C VAL A 98 -31.96 -9.14 -9.64
N ALA A 99 -31.55 -9.28 -8.39
CA ALA A 99 -30.17 -9.00 -8.03
C ALA A 99 -29.27 -10.11 -8.61
N PRO A 100 -28.08 -9.76 -9.13
CA PRO A 100 -27.05 -10.75 -9.45
C PRO A 100 -26.85 -11.70 -8.26
N PRO A 101 -26.87 -13.04 -8.44
CA PRO A 101 -26.73 -13.98 -7.32
C PRO A 101 -25.46 -13.74 -6.49
N THR A 102 -24.38 -13.34 -7.14
CA THR A 102 -23.09 -12.98 -6.53
C THR A 102 -23.14 -11.75 -5.61
N MET A 103 -24.25 -11.01 -5.58
CA MET A 103 -24.50 -9.96 -4.60
C MET A 103 -25.04 -10.47 -3.26
N LEU A 104 -25.24 -11.79 -3.08
CA LEU A 104 -25.83 -12.37 -1.86
C LEU A 104 -25.19 -11.82 -0.57
N GLN A 105 -23.86 -11.75 -0.51
CA GLN A 105 -23.13 -11.20 0.63
C GLN A 105 -23.22 -9.67 0.72
N ALA A 106 -23.33 -8.95 -0.41
CA ALA A 106 -23.36 -7.49 -0.42
C ALA A 106 -24.52 -6.94 0.43
N TRP A 107 -25.65 -7.65 0.46
CA TRP A 107 -26.84 -7.28 1.24
C TRP A 107 -26.70 -7.51 2.74
N THR A 108 -25.73 -8.31 3.18
CA THR A 108 -25.46 -8.59 4.60
C THR A 108 -24.24 -7.83 5.14
N MET A 109 -23.55 -7.06 4.31
CA MET A 109 -22.37 -6.30 4.71
C MET A 109 -22.70 -5.15 5.66
N GLY A 110 -21.87 -4.98 6.69
CA GLY A 110 -21.97 -3.86 7.62
C GLY A 110 -21.56 -2.51 7.03
N GLY A 111 -20.95 -2.45 5.83
CA GLY A 111 -20.46 -1.20 5.25
C GLY A 111 -19.47 -0.44 6.15
N LEU A 112 -19.33 0.87 5.93
CA LEU A 112 -18.34 1.69 6.66
C LEU A 112 -18.68 1.87 8.14
N SER A 113 -19.97 1.97 8.49
CA SER A 113 -20.41 2.14 9.87
C SER A 113 -20.52 0.83 10.66
N GLY A 114 -20.22 -0.31 10.04
CA GLY A 114 -20.48 -1.63 10.62
C GLY A 114 -21.98 -1.92 10.77
N HIS A 115 -22.32 -3.07 11.33
CA HIS A 115 -23.69 -3.41 11.68
C HIS A 115 -24.13 -2.58 12.90
N THR A 116 -25.25 -1.86 12.81
CA THR A 116 -25.84 -1.11 13.94
C THR A 116 -26.86 -1.98 14.69
N ASP A 117 -27.33 -1.54 15.85
CA ASP A 117 -28.52 -2.08 16.53
C ASP A 117 -28.52 -3.58 16.91
N GLY A 118 -27.38 -4.13 17.34
CA GLY A 118 -27.31 -5.50 17.85
C GLY A 118 -27.47 -6.59 16.77
N THR A 119 -27.63 -6.20 15.51
CA THR A 119 -27.74 -7.11 14.34
C THR A 119 -26.36 -7.45 13.76
N GLY A 120 -25.30 -7.29 14.55
CA GLY A 120 -23.90 -7.43 14.15
C GLY A 120 -23.24 -8.73 14.60
N ARG A 121 -21.92 -8.68 14.79
CA ARG A 121 -21.14 -9.82 15.32
C ARG A 121 -21.64 -10.19 16.71
N SER A 122 -21.73 -11.48 16.98
CA SER A 122 -22.07 -12.00 18.30
C SER A 122 -20.89 -11.79 19.26
N ALA A 123 -21.20 -11.72 20.56
CA ALA A 123 -20.17 -11.71 21.60
C ALA A 123 -19.23 -12.91 21.50
N ALA A 124 -19.74 -14.09 21.14
CA ALA A 124 -18.94 -15.29 20.97
C ALA A 124 -17.90 -15.15 19.85
N TYR A 125 -18.28 -14.51 18.74
CA TYR A 125 -17.37 -14.29 17.61
C TYR A 125 -16.30 -13.24 17.95
N ASP A 126 -16.70 -12.16 18.62
CA ASP A 126 -15.75 -11.12 19.06
C ASP A 126 -14.78 -11.66 20.12
N GLU A 127 -15.24 -12.46 21.08
CA GLU A 127 -14.39 -13.17 22.05
C GLU A 127 -13.38 -14.07 21.34
N MET A 128 -13.80 -14.88 20.36
CA MET A 128 -12.91 -15.76 19.61
C MET A 128 -11.85 -14.96 18.84
N PHE A 129 -12.24 -13.83 18.22
CA PHE A 129 -11.30 -12.94 17.54
C PHE A 129 -10.31 -12.30 18.52
N ALA A 130 -10.80 -11.83 19.67
CA ALA A 130 -9.95 -11.27 20.72
C ALA A 130 -8.95 -12.30 21.28
N LEU A 131 -9.35 -13.58 21.38
CA LEU A 131 -8.43 -14.66 21.76
C LEU A 131 -7.32 -14.88 20.74
N LEU A 132 -7.67 -14.88 19.45
CA LEU A 132 -6.69 -15.00 18.36
C LEU A 132 -5.74 -13.78 18.34
N ASP A 133 -6.29 -12.58 18.47
CA ASP A 133 -5.53 -11.32 18.46
C ASP A 133 -4.62 -11.21 19.70
N GLY A 134 -5.13 -11.54 20.88
CA GLY A 134 -4.36 -11.56 22.13
C GLY A 134 -3.24 -12.61 22.13
N ALA A 135 -3.40 -13.68 21.35
CA ALA A 135 -2.35 -14.65 21.07
C ALA A 135 -1.46 -14.23 19.88
N GLY A 136 -1.55 -12.99 19.38
CA GLY A 136 -0.68 -12.46 18.32
C GLY A 136 -1.05 -12.85 16.89
N TYR A 137 -2.15 -13.57 16.66
CA TYR A 137 -2.65 -13.91 15.31
C TYR A 137 -3.49 -12.77 14.72
N THR A 138 -2.86 -11.60 14.58
CA THR A 138 -3.54 -10.33 14.27
C THR A 138 -3.91 -10.18 12.79
N SER A 139 -3.19 -10.84 11.89
CA SER A 139 -3.43 -10.74 10.45
C SER A 139 -4.58 -11.66 10.02
N VAL A 140 -5.37 -11.22 9.03
CA VAL A 140 -6.50 -11.98 8.48
C VAL A 140 -6.47 -11.96 6.96
N VAL A 141 -6.81 -13.10 6.35
CA VAL A 141 -7.01 -13.21 4.92
C VAL A 141 -8.18 -14.15 4.64
N ALA A 142 -9.02 -13.83 3.65
CA ALA A 142 -10.03 -14.75 3.15
C ALA A 142 -9.38 -15.79 2.23
N THR A 143 -9.70 -17.07 2.42
CA THR A 143 -9.09 -18.15 1.65
C THR A 143 -10.08 -18.88 0.76
N ASP A 144 -11.32 -19.02 1.20
CA ASP A 144 -12.35 -19.76 0.47
C ASP A 144 -13.72 -19.11 0.66
N CYS A 145 -14.53 -19.15 -0.40
CA CYS A 145 -15.89 -18.64 -0.43
C CYS A 145 -16.75 -19.59 -1.26
N GLU A 146 -17.76 -20.20 -0.64
CA GLU A 146 -18.75 -21.04 -1.30
C GLU A 146 -20.14 -20.43 -1.10
N GLN A 147 -20.89 -20.26 -2.19
CA GLN A 147 -22.27 -19.75 -2.14
C GLN A 147 -23.21 -20.70 -2.86
N GLU A 148 -24.34 -20.97 -2.23
CA GLU A 148 -25.46 -21.72 -2.81
C GLU A 148 -26.65 -20.78 -2.94
N TYR A 149 -27.20 -20.65 -4.15
CA TYR A 149 -28.30 -19.74 -4.46
C TYR A 149 -29.58 -20.55 -4.67
N LEU A 150 -30.57 -20.36 -3.79
CA LEU A 150 -31.80 -21.15 -3.80
C LEU A 150 -32.96 -20.41 -4.48
N ARG A 151 -33.01 -19.08 -4.35
CA ARG A 151 -33.92 -18.22 -5.11
C ARG A 151 -33.24 -16.91 -5.52
N PRO A 152 -33.66 -16.29 -6.64
CA PRO A 152 -33.24 -14.94 -6.95
C PRO A 152 -33.79 -13.95 -5.92
N LEU A 153 -32.97 -12.97 -5.57
CA LEU A 153 -33.38 -11.81 -4.80
C LEU A 153 -33.99 -10.74 -5.72
N ARG A 154 -35.01 -10.04 -5.27
CA ARG A 154 -35.72 -9.03 -6.06
C ARG A 154 -35.74 -7.67 -5.36
N PRO A 155 -35.73 -6.55 -6.10
CA PRO A 155 -35.93 -5.24 -5.50
C PRO A 155 -37.17 -5.20 -4.60
N GLY A 156 -36.99 -4.73 -3.37
CA GLY A 156 -38.02 -4.72 -2.32
C GLY A 156 -37.88 -5.82 -1.27
N ASP A 157 -37.18 -6.93 -1.58
CA ASP A 157 -36.96 -8.03 -0.63
C ASP A 157 -36.25 -7.52 0.64
N ARG A 158 -36.76 -7.87 1.82
CA ARG A 158 -36.09 -7.61 3.10
C ARG A 158 -35.12 -8.73 3.43
N ILE A 159 -33.85 -8.37 3.59
CA ILE A 159 -32.80 -9.35 3.90
C ILE A 159 -32.61 -9.50 5.40
N THR A 160 -32.65 -10.74 5.88
CA THR A 160 -32.18 -11.14 7.21
C THR A 160 -31.17 -12.27 7.10
N PHE A 161 -30.33 -12.44 8.12
CA PHE A 161 -29.32 -13.48 8.09
C PHE A 161 -28.91 -13.94 9.48
N ASP A 162 -28.53 -15.21 9.58
CA ASP A 162 -27.91 -15.79 10.76
C ASP A 162 -26.58 -16.40 10.34
N THR A 163 -25.55 -16.21 11.17
CA THR A 163 -24.22 -16.77 10.90
C THR A 163 -23.84 -17.67 12.06
N VAL A 164 -23.29 -18.84 11.74
CA VAL A 164 -22.72 -19.78 12.71
C VAL A 164 -21.22 -19.94 12.47
N ILE A 165 -20.46 -20.14 13.55
CA ILE A 165 -19.08 -20.60 13.48
C ILE A 165 -19.12 -22.08 13.13
N ASP A 166 -18.91 -22.40 11.85
CA ASP A 166 -19.10 -23.75 11.31
C ASP A 166 -17.96 -24.68 11.74
N SER A 167 -16.71 -24.22 11.63
CA SER A 167 -15.54 -25.00 12.03
C SER A 167 -14.32 -24.12 12.34
N VAL A 168 -13.45 -24.62 13.20
CA VAL A 168 -12.10 -24.06 13.43
C VAL A 168 -11.07 -25.16 13.20
N SER A 169 -10.05 -24.89 12.38
CA SER A 169 -9.00 -25.87 12.12
C SER A 169 -7.96 -25.93 13.25
N PRO A 170 -7.23 -27.06 13.40
CA PRO A 170 -5.95 -27.05 14.11
C PRO A 170 -4.99 -26.00 13.52
N ARG A 171 -3.94 -25.64 14.26
CA ARG A 171 -2.91 -24.72 13.78
C ARG A 171 -2.28 -25.22 12.47
N LYS A 172 -2.17 -24.33 11.49
CA LYS A 172 -1.56 -24.60 10.18
C LYS A 172 -0.49 -23.55 9.86
N THR A 173 0.57 -24.01 9.22
CA THR A 173 1.61 -23.15 8.66
C THR A 173 1.41 -23.05 7.15
N THR A 174 1.32 -21.83 6.64
CA THR A 174 1.16 -21.50 5.22
C THR A 174 2.33 -20.61 4.75
N LYS A 175 2.37 -20.28 3.45
CA LYS A 175 3.34 -19.29 2.93
C LYS A 175 3.16 -17.89 3.54
N LEU A 176 1.93 -17.53 3.92
CA LEU A 176 1.63 -16.23 4.52
C LEU A 176 2.04 -16.19 5.99
N GLY A 177 2.08 -17.35 6.65
CA GLY A 177 2.42 -17.48 8.05
C GLY A 177 1.65 -18.60 8.76
N THR A 178 1.76 -18.62 10.08
CA THR A 178 1.19 -19.67 10.94
C THR A 178 -0.07 -19.17 11.62
N GLY A 179 -1.15 -19.95 11.59
CA GLY A 179 -2.45 -19.51 12.10
C GLY A 179 -3.52 -20.59 12.15
N TYR A 180 -4.77 -20.16 12.32
CA TYR A 180 -5.96 -21.01 12.40
C TYR A 180 -6.94 -20.59 11.31
N PHE A 181 -7.56 -21.58 10.68
CA PHE A 181 -8.69 -21.31 9.80
C PHE A 181 -9.98 -21.27 10.59
N VAL A 182 -10.81 -20.28 10.31
CA VAL A 182 -12.16 -20.15 10.86
C VAL A 182 -13.13 -20.13 9.70
N THR A 183 -14.05 -21.08 9.68
CA THR A 183 -15.12 -21.14 8.70
C THR A 183 -16.42 -20.68 9.34
N THR A 184 -17.12 -19.78 8.68
CA THR A 184 -18.46 -19.35 9.07
C THR A 184 -19.46 -19.73 7.99
N ARG A 185 -20.67 -20.13 8.39
CA ARG A 185 -21.79 -20.33 7.46
C ARG A 185 -22.85 -19.29 7.76
N THR A 186 -23.27 -18.56 6.73
CA THR A 186 -24.36 -17.59 6.80
C THR A 186 -25.54 -18.09 6.00
N ASP A 187 -26.70 -18.16 6.65
CA ASP A 187 -27.97 -18.51 6.03
C ASP A 187 -28.73 -17.19 5.79
N VAL A 188 -28.89 -16.80 4.52
CA VAL A 188 -29.48 -15.52 4.11
C VAL A 188 -30.92 -15.73 3.69
N HIS A 189 -31.82 -14.95 4.27
CA HIS A 189 -33.26 -15.03 4.04
C HIS A 189 -33.76 -13.74 3.38
N ALA A 190 -34.74 -13.88 2.49
CA ALA A 190 -35.49 -12.80 1.86
C ALA A 190 -36.96 -12.91 2.28
N ASP A 191 -37.46 -11.90 2.99
CA ASP A 191 -38.83 -11.87 3.54
C ASP A 191 -39.18 -13.12 4.38
N GLY A 192 -38.19 -13.69 5.07
CA GLY A 192 -38.33 -14.87 5.92
C GLY A 192 -38.12 -16.22 5.20
N GLU A 193 -37.96 -16.23 3.88
CA GLU A 193 -37.65 -17.44 3.12
C GLU A 193 -36.15 -17.56 2.85
N LEU A 194 -35.59 -18.77 2.96
CA LEU A 194 -34.17 -19.00 2.70
C LEU A 194 -33.84 -18.71 1.23
N ALA A 195 -32.97 -17.72 1.00
CA ALA A 195 -32.58 -17.27 -0.32
C ALA A 195 -31.25 -17.88 -0.79
N GLY A 196 -30.33 -18.11 0.14
CA GLY A 196 -29.06 -18.75 -0.15
C GLY A 196 -28.22 -18.99 1.09
N THR A 197 -27.15 -19.76 0.92
CA THR A 197 -26.15 -20.00 1.96
C THR A 197 -24.78 -19.52 1.51
N HIS A 198 -23.97 -19.08 2.46
CA HIS A 198 -22.62 -18.58 2.21
C HIS A 198 -21.66 -19.15 3.26
N ARG A 199 -20.77 -20.06 2.84
CA ARG A 199 -19.65 -20.52 3.67
C ARG A 199 -18.42 -19.70 3.33
N PHE A 200 -17.88 -19.03 4.33
CA PHE A 200 -16.73 -18.16 4.20
C PHE A 200 -15.63 -18.60 5.14
N ARG A 201 -14.44 -18.85 4.59
CA ARG A 201 -13.28 -19.30 5.34
C ARG A 201 -12.20 -18.23 5.34
N ILE A 202 -11.74 -17.91 6.54
CA ILE A 202 -10.61 -17.00 6.76
C ILE A 202 -9.46 -17.75 7.43
N LEU A 203 -8.26 -17.23 7.25
CA LEU A 203 -7.07 -17.57 8.02
C LEU A 203 -6.73 -16.38 8.92
N LYS A 204 -6.75 -16.58 10.24
CA LYS A 204 -6.17 -15.66 11.23
C LYS A 204 -4.77 -16.14 11.55
N TYR A 205 -3.74 -15.33 11.26
CA TYR A 205 -2.35 -15.77 11.27
C TYR A 205 -1.36 -14.73 11.79
N ARG A 206 -0.20 -15.23 12.23
CA ARG A 206 1.03 -14.46 12.42
C ARG A 206 1.78 -14.44 11.09
N PRO A 207 2.08 -13.28 10.49
CA PRO A 207 2.84 -13.23 9.25
C PRO A 207 4.15 -14.00 9.35
N ALA A 208 4.49 -14.73 8.29
CA ALA A 208 5.82 -15.31 8.17
C ALA A 208 6.84 -14.17 8.18
N GLN A 209 7.77 -14.20 9.13
CA GLN A 209 8.95 -13.34 9.05
C GLN A 209 9.70 -13.76 7.80
N ARG A 210 9.69 -12.88 6.79
CA ARG A 210 10.52 -13.05 5.63
C ARG A 210 11.94 -12.77 6.10
N ASN A 211 12.68 -13.83 6.45
CA ASN A 211 14.13 -13.77 6.56
C ASN A 211 14.63 -13.33 5.18
N LYS A 212 14.75 -12.02 4.96
CA LYS A 212 15.56 -11.48 3.89
C LYS A 212 16.97 -11.92 4.25
N GLY A 213 17.48 -12.91 3.51
CA GLY A 213 18.89 -13.28 3.58
C GLY A 213 19.74 -12.03 3.46
N SER A 214 20.83 -12.01 4.22
CA SER A 214 21.79 -10.93 4.40
C SER A 214 22.62 -10.61 3.15
N GLU A 215 22.07 -10.75 1.95
CA GLU A 215 22.74 -10.27 0.74
C GLU A 215 22.34 -8.80 0.51
N PRO A 216 23.33 -7.89 0.35
CA PRO A 216 23.04 -6.48 0.09
C PRO A 216 22.18 -6.38 -1.16
N ALA A 217 21.07 -5.66 -1.08
CA ALA A 217 20.24 -5.44 -2.25
C ALA A 217 21.02 -4.61 -3.29
N LEU A 218 21.26 -5.20 -4.46
CA LEU A 218 21.99 -4.55 -5.55
C LEU A 218 21.13 -3.49 -6.24
N ARG A 219 21.77 -2.44 -6.75
CA ARG A 219 21.12 -1.45 -7.61
C ARG A 219 20.64 -2.11 -8.92
N PRO A 220 19.49 -1.68 -9.48
CA PRO A 220 19.08 -2.13 -10.81
C PRO A 220 20.16 -1.81 -11.84
N ARG A 221 20.57 -2.82 -12.63
CA ARG A 221 21.55 -2.64 -13.70
C ARG A 221 20.93 -1.81 -14.84
N PRO A 222 21.64 -0.82 -15.38
CA PRO A 222 21.20 -0.12 -16.58
C PRO A 222 21.05 -1.05 -17.77
N VAL A 223 20.05 -0.82 -18.61
CA VAL A 223 19.93 -1.49 -19.91
C VAL A 223 20.82 -0.75 -20.90
N ILE A 224 21.97 -1.35 -21.22
CA ILE A 224 22.93 -0.80 -22.19
C ILE A 224 22.60 -1.32 -23.58
N ASN A 225 22.47 -0.42 -24.55
CA ASN A 225 22.24 -0.70 -25.96
C ASN A 225 23.21 0.12 -26.82
N ARG A 226 23.11 -0.03 -28.16
CA ARG A 226 23.99 0.67 -29.10
C ARG A 226 23.96 2.20 -28.95
N ASP A 227 22.80 2.77 -28.62
CA ASP A 227 22.58 4.21 -28.65
C ASP A 227 23.04 4.91 -27.36
N ASN A 228 23.15 4.17 -26.24
CA ASN A 228 23.61 4.70 -24.95
C ASN A 228 24.94 4.12 -24.46
N ALA A 229 25.57 3.19 -25.21
CA ALA A 229 26.83 2.58 -24.81
C ALA A 229 27.94 3.61 -24.57
N GLY A 230 28.02 4.67 -25.38
CA GLY A 230 29.02 5.73 -25.21
C GLY A 230 28.84 6.54 -23.92
N PHE A 231 27.61 6.73 -23.45
CA PHE A 231 27.34 7.34 -22.15
C PHE A 231 27.91 6.49 -21.02
N TRP A 232 27.64 5.19 -21.03
CA TRP A 232 28.11 4.26 -19.98
C TRP A 232 29.62 4.01 -20.02
N ALA A 233 30.24 4.03 -21.21
CA ALA A 233 31.69 4.00 -21.35
C ALA A 233 32.32 5.26 -20.72
N GLY A 234 31.73 6.43 -20.93
CA GLY A 234 32.14 7.66 -20.24
C GLY A 234 32.01 7.54 -18.72
N VAL A 235 30.88 7.03 -18.22
CA VAL A 235 30.67 6.81 -16.77
C VAL A 235 31.75 5.92 -16.17
N ALA A 236 32.12 4.82 -16.83
CA ALA A 236 33.19 3.92 -16.38
C ALA A 236 34.60 4.57 -16.39
N GLU A 237 34.78 5.64 -17.16
CA GLU A 237 35.98 6.49 -17.16
C GLU A 237 35.85 7.70 -16.22
N HIS A 238 34.79 7.78 -15.41
CA HIS A 238 34.44 8.92 -14.54
C HIS A 238 34.23 10.23 -15.32
N ARG A 239 33.62 10.13 -16.51
CA ARG A 239 33.35 11.25 -17.41
C ARG A 239 31.88 11.28 -17.81
N LEU A 240 31.17 12.36 -17.43
CA LEU A 240 29.78 12.54 -17.85
C LEU A 240 29.73 13.16 -19.24
N LEU A 241 29.54 12.32 -20.26
CA LEU A 241 29.52 12.74 -21.65
C LEU A 241 28.10 13.15 -22.11
N ILE A 242 28.00 14.36 -22.66
CA ILE A 242 26.78 14.91 -23.26
C ILE A 242 26.90 14.81 -24.77
N GLN A 243 25.86 14.29 -25.42
CA GLN A 243 25.84 14.13 -26.87
C GLN A 243 25.60 15.50 -27.55
N ARG A 244 26.40 15.83 -28.57
CA ARG A 244 26.30 17.09 -29.33
C ARG A 244 26.11 16.81 -30.81
N CYS A 245 25.12 17.44 -31.44
CA CYS A 245 24.89 17.29 -32.88
C CYS A 245 25.97 18.00 -33.70
N LEU A 246 26.51 17.36 -34.74
CA LEU A 246 27.51 17.99 -35.63
C LEU A 246 26.89 19.00 -36.60
N ASP A 247 25.59 18.91 -36.89
CA ASP A 247 24.91 19.82 -37.83
C ASP A 247 24.46 21.13 -37.19
N CYS A 248 23.92 21.07 -35.97
CA CYS A 248 23.30 22.23 -35.30
C CYS A 248 23.86 22.53 -33.90
N ALA A 249 24.91 21.81 -33.47
CA ALA A 249 25.53 21.94 -32.14
C ALA A 249 24.62 21.73 -30.93
N THR A 250 23.38 21.26 -31.11
CA THR A 250 22.44 21.02 -30.01
C THR A 250 22.95 19.91 -29.08
N LEU A 251 23.07 20.24 -27.79
CA LEU A 251 23.37 19.30 -26.71
C LEU A 251 22.11 18.53 -26.31
N ARG A 252 22.26 17.24 -25.97
CA ARG A 252 21.12 16.41 -25.58
C ARG A 252 21.48 15.35 -24.53
N LEU A 253 20.54 15.17 -23.61
CA LEU A 253 20.49 14.11 -22.63
C LEU A 253 19.00 13.78 -22.37
N PRO A 254 18.57 12.50 -22.33
CA PRO A 254 19.36 11.28 -22.58
C PRO A 254 19.88 11.19 -24.03
N TRP A 255 20.83 10.28 -24.26
CA TRP A 255 21.39 10.03 -25.61
C TRP A 255 20.31 9.49 -26.55
N LEU A 256 20.34 9.94 -27.80
CA LEU A 256 19.39 9.58 -28.86
C LEU A 256 20.14 9.23 -30.15
N PRO A 257 19.60 8.34 -31.00
CA PRO A 257 20.23 7.96 -32.28
C PRO A 257 20.24 9.10 -33.33
N GLY A 258 19.50 10.19 -33.11
CA GLY A 258 19.47 11.36 -33.97
C GLY A 258 19.11 12.63 -33.20
N CYS A 259 19.35 13.78 -33.81
CA CYS A 259 19.07 15.08 -33.21
C CYS A 259 17.56 15.39 -33.22
N ASN A 260 17.00 15.67 -32.04
CA ASN A 260 15.59 16.07 -31.88
C ASN A 260 15.29 17.51 -32.35
N ALA A 261 16.31 18.31 -32.65
CA ALA A 261 16.15 19.70 -33.11
C ALA A 261 16.17 19.83 -34.65
N CYS A 262 17.14 19.21 -35.33
CA CYS A 262 17.31 19.33 -36.78
C CYS A 262 17.15 18.02 -37.57
N GLY A 263 17.07 16.86 -36.89
CA GLY A 263 17.01 15.55 -37.55
C GLY A 263 18.35 14.97 -38.01
N GLY A 264 19.47 15.66 -37.77
CA GLY A 264 20.82 15.17 -38.10
C GLY A 264 21.17 13.84 -37.42
N ALA A 265 21.87 12.96 -38.14
CA ALA A 265 22.26 11.63 -37.67
C ALA A 265 23.65 11.61 -36.99
N GLU A 266 24.50 12.58 -37.32
CA GLU A 266 25.90 12.61 -36.86
C GLU A 266 26.06 13.45 -35.59
N TRP A 267 26.96 12.99 -34.71
CA TRP A 267 27.19 13.61 -33.41
C TRP A 267 28.58 13.29 -32.85
N ASP A 268 29.05 14.18 -32.00
CA ASP A 268 30.19 13.96 -31.11
C ASP A 268 29.75 14.12 -29.64
N THR A 269 30.72 14.24 -28.73
CA THR A 269 30.46 14.41 -27.31
C THR A 269 31.21 15.60 -26.75
N VAL A 270 30.61 16.22 -25.73
CA VAL A 270 31.26 17.18 -24.84
C VAL A 270 31.23 16.63 -23.43
N GLU A 271 32.29 16.85 -22.67
CA GLU A 271 32.33 16.46 -21.25
C GLU A 271 31.65 17.53 -20.42
N ALA A 272 30.74 17.13 -19.53
CA ALA A 272 30.07 18.06 -18.62
C ALA A 272 31.08 18.59 -17.59
N GLY A 273 30.99 19.88 -17.25
CA GLY A 273 31.79 20.50 -16.19
C GLY A 273 31.48 19.98 -14.79
N GLY A 274 30.36 19.26 -14.63
CA GLY A 274 29.96 18.60 -13.38
C GLY A 274 29.13 19.48 -12.44
N GLU A 275 29.05 20.79 -12.67
CA GLU A 275 28.18 21.68 -11.90
C GLU A 275 26.71 21.53 -12.33
N GLY A 276 25.81 21.52 -11.35
CA GLY A 276 24.37 21.49 -11.61
C GLY A 276 23.54 22.06 -10.48
N THR A 277 22.24 22.16 -10.73
CA THR A 277 21.24 22.60 -9.75
C THR A 277 20.07 21.63 -9.74
N VAL A 278 19.52 21.31 -8.56
CA VAL A 278 18.31 20.50 -8.46
C VAL A 278 17.13 21.27 -9.07
N PHE A 279 16.69 20.85 -10.26
CA PHE A 279 15.54 21.44 -10.96
C PHE A 279 14.22 20.95 -10.37
N SER A 280 14.15 19.66 -10.04
CA SER A 280 13.00 19.03 -9.36
C SER A 280 13.46 17.79 -8.60
N HIS A 281 12.68 17.31 -7.64
CA HIS A 281 12.97 16.05 -6.94
C HIS A 281 11.70 15.35 -6.46
N VAL A 282 11.82 14.06 -6.20
CA VAL A 282 10.82 13.23 -5.52
C VAL A 282 11.47 12.46 -4.37
N VAL A 283 10.73 12.26 -3.28
CA VAL A 283 11.14 11.38 -2.18
C VAL A 283 10.28 10.13 -2.22
N MET A 284 10.93 8.99 -2.45
CA MET A 284 10.25 7.70 -2.48
C MET A 284 10.14 7.13 -1.07
N HIS A 285 8.93 7.11 -0.50
CA HIS A 285 8.69 6.55 0.83
C HIS A 285 8.29 5.07 0.81
N HIS A 286 7.40 4.68 -0.12
CA HIS A 286 6.89 3.31 -0.22
C HIS A 286 6.61 2.89 -1.67
N PRO A 287 6.90 1.62 -2.04
CA PRO A 287 7.50 0.58 -1.20
C PRO A 287 9.00 0.87 -0.91
N SER A 288 9.52 0.33 0.19
CA SER A 288 10.95 0.49 0.53
C SER A 288 11.80 -0.36 -0.41
N PHE A 289 12.82 0.26 -1.01
CA PHE A 289 13.80 -0.39 -1.88
C PHE A 289 15.17 -0.39 -1.19
N PRO A 290 15.60 -1.51 -0.59
CA PRO A 290 16.84 -1.57 0.20
C PRO A 290 18.09 -1.16 -0.59
N ALA A 291 18.11 -1.36 -1.91
CA ALA A 291 19.23 -0.99 -2.78
C ALA A 291 19.54 0.52 -2.83
N PHE A 292 18.63 1.37 -2.37
CA PHE A 292 18.79 2.83 -2.36
C PHE A 292 19.13 3.40 -0.98
N ALA A 293 19.17 2.56 0.06
CA ALA A 293 19.51 2.97 1.42
C ALA A 293 21.01 2.74 1.68
N PRO A 294 21.75 3.70 2.26
CA PRO A 294 23.18 3.54 2.56
C PRO A 294 23.49 2.38 3.52
N ASP A 295 22.53 2.05 4.39
CA ASP A 295 22.63 1.00 5.40
C ASP A 295 22.04 -0.35 4.96
N GLY A 296 21.47 -0.43 3.75
CA GLY A 296 20.84 -1.65 3.23
C GLY A 296 19.55 -2.06 3.96
N GLU A 297 19.11 -1.30 4.97
CA GLU A 297 17.89 -1.59 5.75
C GLU A 297 16.62 -1.08 5.03
N GLY A 298 16.80 -0.22 4.03
CA GLY A 298 15.72 0.36 3.24
C GLY A 298 15.05 1.52 3.98
N GLY A 299 14.93 2.65 3.30
CA GLY A 299 14.31 3.86 3.82
C GLY A 299 14.01 4.84 2.70
N PRO A 300 13.38 5.99 3.00
CA PRO A 300 13.10 6.96 1.96
C PRO A 300 14.37 7.49 1.30
N TYR A 301 14.33 7.71 -0.01
CA TYR A 301 15.45 8.25 -0.76
C TYR A 301 14.98 9.29 -1.76
N ALA A 302 15.85 10.26 -2.04
CA ALA A 302 15.59 11.31 -3.00
C ALA A 302 16.12 10.93 -4.40
N VAL A 303 15.30 11.18 -5.42
CA VAL A 303 15.70 11.17 -6.83
C VAL A 303 15.47 12.58 -7.36
N ALA A 304 16.50 13.18 -7.91
CA ALA A 304 16.47 14.53 -8.45
C ALA A 304 16.57 14.53 -9.98
N LEU A 305 15.88 15.48 -10.59
CA LEU A 305 16.16 15.98 -11.92
C LEU A 305 17.13 17.15 -11.75
N VAL A 306 18.38 16.97 -12.16
CA VAL A 306 19.45 17.97 -12.06
C VAL A 306 19.59 18.67 -13.41
N GLU A 307 19.58 19.99 -13.41
CA GLU A 307 19.94 20.82 -14.57
C GLU A 307 21.43 21.14 -14.50
N LEU A 308 22.18 20.71 -15.51
CA LEU A 308 23.62 20.96 -15.62
C LEU A 308 23.88 22.38 -16.15
N ALA A 309 25.08 22.90 -15.90
CA ALA A 309 25.50 24.22 -16.41
C ALA A 309 25.38 24.33 -17.94
N GLU A 310 25.51 23.22 -18.68
CA GLU A 310 25.34 23.15 -20.14
C GLU A 310 23.87 23.24 -20.59
N GLY A 311 22.91 23.26 -19.66
CA GLY A 311 21.48 23.43 -19.93
C GLY A 311 20.70 22.15 -20.21
N VAL A 312 21.35 20.98 -20.22
CA VAL A 312 20.69 19.66 -20.27
C VAL A 312 20.32 19.18 -18.87
N ARG A 313 19.39 18.22 -18.79
CA ARG A 313 18.93 17.67 -17.51
C ARG A 313 19.19 16.17 -17.39
N ILE A 314 19.57 15.73 -16.20
CA ILE A 314 19.84 14.33 -15.86
C ILE A 314 19.03 13.91 -14.63
N VAL A 315 18.49 12.69 -14.66
CA VAL A 315 17.88 12.08 -13.47
C VAL A 315 18.96 11.31 -12.70
N SER A 316 19.14 11.64 -11.43
CA SER A 316 20.10 10.95 -10.57
C SER A 316 19.78 11.10 -9.07
N ASN A 317 20.52 10.41 -8.20
CA ASN A 317 20.43 10.59 -6.76
C ASN A 317 21.23 11.81 -6.30
N VAL A 318 20.74 12.46 -5.23
CA VAL A 318 21.50 13.46 -4.49
C VAL A 318 22.08 12.81 -3.24
N ILE A 319 23.39 12.89 -3.07
CA ILE A 319 24.13 12.31 -1.94
C ILE A 319 24.79 13.40 -1.09
N GLY A 320 25.30 13.00 0.09
CA GLY A 320 25.94 13.93 1.03
C GLY A 320 24.95 14.75 1.87
N VAL A 321 23.65 14.52 1.71
CA VAL A 321 22.59 15.21 2.44
C VAL A 321 21.42 14.23 2.72
N PRO A 322 20.71 14.33 3.86
CA PRO A 322 19.51 13.54 4.08
C PRO A 322 18.42 13.79 3.01
N TYR A 323 17.65 12.76 2.68
CA TYR A 323 16.64 12.80 1.61
C TYR A 323 15.62 13.94 1.81
N ASP A 324 15.28 14.28 3.06
CA ASP A 324 14.28 15.30 3.43
C ASP A 324 14.80 16.73 3.34
N LYS A 325 16.10 16.90 3.04
CA LYS A 325 16.73 18.21 2.87
C LYS A 325 17.02 18.54 1.41
N VAL A 326 16.86 17.61 0.47
CA VAL A 326 16.95 17.90 -0.96
C VAL A 326 15.86 18.91 -1.33
N ARG A 327 16.23 20.00 -2.01
CA ARG A 327 15.32 21.10 -2.37
C ARG A 327 15.59 21.58 -3.78
N VAL A 328 14.55 22.08 -4.43
CA VAL A 328 14.67 22.78 -5.73
C VAL A 328 15.59 24.00 -5.55
N GLY A 329 16.50 24.21 -6.49
CA GLY A 329 17.50 25.27 -6.45
C GLY A 329 18.78 24.92 -5.67
N MET A 330 18.86 23.73 -5.06
CA MET A 330 20.07 23.29 -4.35
C MET A 330 21.24 23.11 -5.34
N PRO A 331 22.40 23.76 -5.11
CA PRO A 331 23.59 23.53 -5.93
C PRO A 331 24.15 22.14 -5.66
N VAL A 332 24.55 21.45 -6.72
CA VAL A 332 25.10 20.11 -6.66
C VAL A 332 26.29 19.96 -7.61
N HIS A 333 27.17 19.01 -7.32
CA HIS A 333 28.30 18.66 -8.18
C HIS A 333 28.30 17.16 -8.50
N LEU A 334 28.71 16.82 -9.71
CA LEU A 334 28.86 15.45 -10.17
C LEU A 334 29.86 14.68 -9.29
N ASP A 335 29.48 13.46 -8.95
CA ASP A 335 30.31 12.47 -8.25
C ASP A 335 30.01 11.09 -8.86
N PHE A 336 30.89 10.12 -8.64
CA PHE A 336 30.71 8.75 -9.16
C PHE A 336 30.62 7.78 -7.99
N LEU A 337 29.52 7.04 -7.93
CA LEU A 337 29.24 6.11 -6.84
C LEU A 337 29.33 4.68 -7.36
N VAL A 338 30.34 3.95 -6.87
CA VAL A 338 30.42 2.49 -6.99
C VAL A 338 29.36 1.89 -6.05
N THR A 339 28.27 1.38 -6.63
CA THR A 339 27.16 0.82 -5.86
C THR A 339 27.36 -0.66 -5.53
N ASP A 340 28.18 -1.35 -6.35
CA ASP A 340 28.68 -2.70 -6.14
C ASP A 340 29.89 -2.93 -7.08
N PRO A 341 30.64 -4.05 -6.97
CA PRO A 341 31.88 -4.26 -7.75
C PRO A 341 31.75 -4.13 -9.27
N ASP A 342 30.54 -4.29 -9.82
CA ASP A 342 30.29 -4.32 -11.26
C ASP A 342 29.41 -3.13 -11.73
N LEU A 343 29.10 -2.15 -10.87
CA LEU A 343 28.28 -0.99 -11.25
C LEU A 343 28.72 0.30 -10.55
N GLU A 344 28.98 1.28 -11.40
CA GLU A 344 29.18 2.67 -11.04
C GLU A 344 28.10 3.55 -11.67
N LEU A 345 27.63 4.54 -10.92
CA LEU A 345 26.58 5.46 -11.36
C LEU A 345 27.04 6.91 -11.19
N PRO A 346 26.74 7.80 -12.16
CA PRO A 346 26.92 9.23 -11.96
C PRO A 346 25.85 9.72 -10.99
N VAL A 347 26.28 10.25 -9.84
CA VAL A 347 25.43 10.83 -8.80
C VAL A 347 25.78 12.30 -8.60
N PHE A 348 24.98 13.00 -7.80
CA PHE A 348 25.23 14.42 -7.52
C PHE A 348 25.36 14.62 -6.02
N ARG A 349 26.44 15.24 -5.57
CA ARG A 349 26.65 15.57 -4.17
C ARG A 349 26.20 17.00 -3.91
N ALA A 350 25.49 17.22 -2.79
CA ALA A 350 25.10 18.55 -2.37
C ALA A 350 26.34 19.46 -2.17
N GLY A 351 26.31 20.67 -2.73
CA GLY A 351 27.34 21.67 -2.48
C GLY A 351 27.29 22.19 -1.04
N GLU A 352 28.45 22.49 -0.45
CA GLU A 352 28.53 23.09 0.89
C GLU A 352 27.94 24.51 0.85
N GLY A 353 26.66 24.68 1.23
CA GLY A 353 26.05 26.02 1.36
C GLY A 353 24.55 26.15 1.11
N GLY A 354 23.70 25.27 1.65
CA GLY A 354 22.24 25.40 1.54
C GLY A 354 21.46 24.78 2.69
#